data_AF-A0AAV0X6Z2-F1
#
_entry.id   AF-A0AAV0X6Z2-F1
#
_cell.length_a   1.000
_cell.length_b   1.000
_cell.length_c   1.000
_cell.angle_alpha   90.00
_cell.angle_beta   90.00
_cell.angle_gamma   90.00
#
_symmetry.space_group_name_H-M   'P 1'
#
loop_
_entity.id
_entity.type
_entity.pdbx_description
1 polymer ?
#
loop_
_entity_poly.entity_id
_entity_poly.type
_entity_poly.pdbx_seq_one_letter_code
_entity_poly.pdbx_strand_id
1 'polypeptide(L)'
;MSSECDLKQIPPHQIKVEAWQHFELVQTAIEEVDSTSDHSQYRIDFENLFFETVAEAEQKTSSIRVNQNDTSVRSSDRGESVNSTSSDIKLAPLNIPVFGGKFTDWEPFKDMLIACVHTNDGLTPVKKIFHLRSSLTGDAANCI
;
A
#
# COMPACT_ATOMS: atom_id res chain seq x y z
N MET A 1 10.75 -11.51 23.91
CA MET A 1 10.18 -10.15 23.80
C MET A 1 10.82 -9.51 22.58
N SER A 2 10.29 -9.85 21.40
CA SER A 2 10.64 -9.17 20.15
C SER A 2 9.32 -8.65 19.63
N SER A 3 9.08 -7.36 19.81
CA SER A 3 7.96 -6.69 19.19
C SER A 3 8.31 -6.58 17.72
N GLU A 4 7.75 -7.49 16.93
CA GLU A 4 7.76 -7.43 15.48
C GLU A 4 7.02 -6.14 15.09
N CYS A 5 7.79 -5.08 14.91
CA CYS A 5 7.26 -3.75 14.60
C CYS A 5 6.62 -3.85 13.22
N ASP A 6 5.29 -3.71 13.17
CA ASP A 6 4.50 -3.79 11.94
C ASP A 6 4.95 -2.67 10.99
N LEU A 7 5.86 -3.01 10.06
CA LEU A 7 6.44 -2.10 9.06
C LEU A 7 5.37 -1.37 8.22
N LYS A 8 4.11 -1.81 8.27
CA LYS A 8 2.98 -1.20 7.56
C LYS A 8 2.45 0.08 8.23
N GLN A 9 2.82 0.37 9.48
CA GLN A 9 2.31 1.54 10.22
C GLN A 9 3.31 2.69 10.36
N ILE A 10 4.58 2.45 10.01
CA ILE A 10 5.61 3.49 10.11
C ILE A 10 5.46 4.40 8.89
N PRO A 11 5.25 5.71 9.07
CA PRO A 11 5.24 6.66 7.97
C PRO A 11 6.49 6.45 7.11
N PRO A 12 6.40 6.43 5.78
CA PRO A 12 7.55 6.16 4.90
C PRO A 12 8.73 7.10 5.16
N HIS A 13 8.45 8.33 5.64
CA HIS A 13 9.46 9.27 6.12
C HIS A 13 10.23 8.77 7.35
N GLN A 14 9.58 8.12 8.32
CA GLN A 14 10.25 7.59 9.51
C GLN A 14 11.17 6.40 9.16
N ILE A 15 10.72 5.49 8.29
CA ILE A 15 11.56 4.37 7.82
C ILE A 15 12.82 4.91 7.09
N LYS A 16 12.65 5.92 6.24
CA LYS A 16 13.75 6.58 5.52
C LYS A 16 14.76 7.21 6.49
N VAL A 17 14.27 7.93 7.51
CA VAL A 17 15.11 8.57 8.53
C VAL A 17 15.86 7.54 9.35
N GLU A 18 15.20 6.47 9.80
CA GLU A 18 15.84 5.39 10.56
C GLU A 18 16.93 4.67 9.77
N ALA A 19 16.67 4.38 8.49
CA ALA A 19 17.65 3.75 7.61
C ALA A 19 18.89 4.64 7.40
N TRP A 20 18.69 5.94 7.20
CA TRP A 20 19.77 6.91 7.06
C TRP A 20 20.62 7.02 8.35
N GLN A 21 19.97 7.07 9.51
CA GLN A 21 20.66 7.11 10.81
C GLN A 21 21.49 5.85 11.07
N HIS A 22 21.00 4.68 10.70
CA HIS A 22 21.76 3.44 10.83
C HIS A 22 23.00 3.43 9.94
N PHE A 23 22.89 3.91 8.69
CA PHE A 23 24.04 4.07 7.81
C PHE A 23 25.09 4.97 8.45
N GLU A 24 24.70 6.16 8.92
CA GLU A 24 25.63 7.10 9.56
C GLU A 24 26.35 6.49 10.76
N LEU A 25 25.64 5.75 11.62
CA LEU A 25 26.24 5.08 12.77
C LEU A 25 27.27 4.03 12.37
N VAL A 26 26.91 3.14 11.44
CA VAL A 26 27.78 2.05 11.01
C VAL A 26 28.99 2.58 10.25
N GLN A 27 28.78 3.54 9.35
CA GLN A 27 29.85 4.14 8.55
C GLN A 27 30.85 4.90 9.43
N THR A 28 30.36 5.63 10.44
CA THR A 28 31.23 6.31 11.40
C THR A 28 32.04 5.32 12.23
N ALA A 29 31.43 4.21 12.66
CA ALA A 29 32.15 3.15 13.39
C ALA A 29 33.22 2.46 12.52
N ILE A 30 32.98 2.30 11.22
CA ILE A 30 33.98 1.76 10.28
C ILE A 30 35.15 2.74 10.13
N GLU A 31 34.87 4.03 9.97
CA GLU A 31 35.91 5.06 9.82
C GLU A 31 36.75 5.27 11.08
N GLU A 32 36.18 5.02 12.26
CA GLU A 32 36.92 5.00 13.52
C GLU A 32 37.92 3.83 13.58
N VAL A 33 37.55 2.68 13.01
CA VAL A 33 38.41 1.48 12.95
C VAL A 33 39.42 1.56 11.80
N ASP A 34 39.01 2.13 10.66
CA ASP A 34 39.85 2.35 9.49
C ASP A 34 40.03 3.85 9.23
N SER A 35 40.87 4.48 10.06
CA SER A 35 41.22 5.89 9.93
C SER A 35 42.26 6.15 8.83
N THR A 36 42.66 5.12 8.08
CA THR A 36 43.73 5.20 7.08
C THR A 36 43.21 5.36 5.66
N SER A 37 42.01 4.83 5.39
CA SER A 37 41.32 5.00 4.12
C SER A 37 40.49 6.29 4.11
N ASP A 38 40.48 6.99 2.97
CA ASP A 38 39.57 8.11 2.74
C ASP A 38 38.21 7.59 2.25
N HIS A 39 37.19 7.71 3.10
CA HIS A 39 35.81 7.28 2.82
C HIS A 39 34.92 8.41 2.29
N SER A 40 35.46 9.62 2.10
CA SER A 40 34.68 10.81 1.72
C SER A 40 33.90 10.61 0.42
N GLN A 41 34.55 10.04 -0.61
CA GLN A 41 33.92 9.81 -1.90
C GLN A 41 32.81 8.76 -1.81
N TYR A 42 33.05 7.67 -1.07
CA TYR A 42 32.06 6.63 -0.86
C TYR A 42 30.81 7.16 -0.15
N ARG A 43 30.99 8.02 0.87
CA ARG A 43 29.86 8.69 1.55
C ARG A 43 29.03 9.51 0.58
N ILE A 44 29.68 10.33 -0.25
CA ILE A 44 29.01 11.17 -1.24
C ILE A 44 28.25 10.31 -2.27
N ASP A 45 28.87 9.26 -2.78
CA ASP A 45 28.27 8.38 -3.79
C ASP A 45 27.03 7.65 -3.24
N PHE A 46 27.14 7.15 -2.00
CA PHE A 46 26.03 6.49 -1.31
C PHE A 46 24.89 7.48 -1.02
N GLU A 47 25.21 8.68 -0.54
CA GLU A 47 24.23 9.74 -0.26
C GLU A 47 23.43 10.10 -1.51
N ASN A 48 24.12 10.34 -2.63
CA ASN A 48 23.49 10.64 -3.90
C ASN A 48 22.56 9.50 -4.34
N LEU A 49 23.04 8.26 -4.30
CA LEU A 49 22.25 7.09 -4.70
C LEU A 49 21.00 6.92 -3.82
N PHE A 50 21.14 7.10 -2.51
CA PHE A 50 20.04 7.00 -1.56
C PHE A 50 18.97 8.05 -1.84
N PHE A 51 19.35 9.33 -1.95
CA PHE A 51 18.39 10.41 -2.17
C PHE A 51 17.78 10.36 -3.58
N GLU A 52 18.54 9.98 -4.60
CA GLU A 52 18.03 9.78 -5.96
C GLU A 52 16.96 8.67 -5.99
N THR A 53 17.27 7.51 -5.42
CA THR A 53 16.35 6.37 -5.36
C THR A 53 15.07 6.72 -4.60
N VAL A 54 15.20 7.43 -3.47
CA VAL A 54 14.03 7.85 -2.71
C VAL A 54 13.20 8.90 -3.47
N ALA A 55 13.83 9.86 -4.13
CA ALA A 55 13.13 10.86 -4.93
C ALA A 55 12.36 10.20 -6.10
N GLU A 56 12.96 9.22 -6.78
CA GLU A 56 12.30 8.46 -7.84
C GLU A 56 11.07 7.70 -7.31
N ALA A 57 11.21 7.04 -6.15
CA ALA A 57 10.11 6.34 -5.51
C ALA A 57 8.96 7.30 -5.11
N GLU A 58 9.29 8.45 -4.51
CA GLU A 58 8.31 9.48 -4.13
C GLU A 58 7.62 10.10 -5.36
N GLN A 59 8.34 10.29 -6.47
CA GLN A 59 7.79 10.79 -7.73
C GLN A 59 6.79 9.79 -8.34
N LYS A 60 7.14 8.51 -8.37
CA LYS A 60 6.24 7.44 -8.85
C LYS A 60 5.01 7.30 -7.96
N THR A 61 5.15 7.48 -6.66
CA THR A 61 4.03 7.40 -5.71
C THR A 61 3.10 8.62 -5.80
N SER A 62 3.66 9.83 -6.01
CA SER A 62 2.87 11.07 -6.13
C SER A 62 2.13 11.18 -7.46
N SER A 63 2.73 10.74 -8.57
CA SER A 63 2.09 10.70 -9.89
C SER A 63 0.87 9.76 -9.94
N ILE A 64 0.89 8.66 -9.17
CA ILE A 64 -0.28 7.76 -9.01
C ILE A 64 -1.45 8.47 -8.32
N ARG A 65 -1.17 9.37 -7.35
CA ARG A 65 -2.23 10.07 -6.58
C ARG A 65 -2.95 11.15 -7.39
N VAL A 66 -2.29 11.79 -8.35
CA VAL A 66 -2.90 12.87 -9.16
C VAL A 66 -3.93 12.33 -10.16
N ASN A 67 -3.78 11.09 -10.62
CA ASN A 67 -4.69 10.47 -11.60
C ASN A 67 -6.03 9.97 -11.04
N GLN A 68 -6.28 10.08 -9.72
CA GLN A 68 -7.54 9.63 -9.11
C GLN A 68 -8.54 10.77 -8.80
N ASN A 69 -8.19 12.04 -9.07
CA ASN A 69 -9.03 13.18 -8.66
C ASN A 69 -9.84 13.85 -9.78
N ASP A 70 -9.85 13.33 -11.01
CA ASP A 70 -10.62 13.94 -12.10
C ASP A 70 -11.85 13.11 -12.52
N THR A 71 -12.81 13.00 -11.59
CA THR A 71 -14.25 12.91 -11.93
C THR A 71 -15.07 13.44 -10.76
N SER A 72 -14.94 14.73 -10.44
CA SER A 72 -15.96 15.44 -9.66
C SER A 72 -16.99 16.01 -10.63
N VAL A 73 -17.98 15.18 -10.96
CA VAL A 73 -19.13 15.58 -11.77
C VAL A 73 -19.95 16.58 -10.96
N ARG A 74 -19.91 17.83 -11.40
CA ARG A 74 -20.78 18.90 -10.92
C ARG A 74 -22.22 18.52 -11.25
N SER A 75 -23.10 18.48 -10.25
CA SER A 75 -24.54 18.58 -10.46
C SER A 75 -25.14 19.36 -9.29
N SER A 76 -25.33 20.65 -9.55
CA SER A 76 -26.33 21.45 -8.86
C SER A 76 -27.67 21.08 -9.48
N ASP A 77 -28.57 20.44 -8.73
CA ASP A 77 -29.99 20.65 -8.97
C ASP A 77 -30.80 20.58 -7.68
N ARG A 78 -31.80 21.44 -7.65
CA ARG A 78 -32.72 21.72 -6.55
C ARG A 78 -33.73 20.59 -6.41
N GLY A 79 -34.36 20.53 -5.24
CA GLY A 79 -35.10 19.36 -4.78
C GLY A 79 -36.28 18.95 -5.65
N GLU A 80 -36.52 17.64 -5.67
CA GLU A 80 -37.86 17.08 -5.64
C GLU A 80 -37.81 15.66 -5.06
N SER A 81 -38.71 15.38 -4.13
CA SER A 81 -38.92 14.07 -3.52
C SER A 81 -39.45 13.11 -4.58
N VAL A 82 -38.61 12.19 -5.07
CA VAL A 82 -39.06 11.06 -5.90
C VAL A 82 -38.51 9.78 -5.32
N ASN A 83 -39.43 8.95 -4.81
CA ASN A 83 -39.23 7.55 -4.47
C ASN A 83 -38.54 6.84 -5.63
N SER A 84 -37.22 6.70 -5.52
CA SER A 84 -36.42 5.95 -6.48
C SER A 84 -36.46 4.50 -6.07
N THR A 85 -37.36 3.73 -6.66
CA THR A 85 -37.19 2.28 -6.79
C THR A 85 -35.86 2.07 -7.50
N SER A 86 -34.85 1.69 -6.74
CA SER A 86 -33.53 1.31 -7.24
C SER A 86 -33.73 0.28 -8.35
N SER A 87 -33.55 0.72 -9.59
CA SER A 87 -33.42 -0.17 -10.74
C SER A 87 -32.15 -0.98 -10.51
N ASP A 88 -32.31 -2.16 -9.94
CA ASP A 88 -31.30 -3.20 -9.82
C ASP A 88 -30.86 -3.60 -11.23
N ILE A 89 -29.90 -2.84 -11.78
CA ILE A 89 -29.09 -3.32 -12.90
C ILE A 89 -28.35 -4.53 -12.34
N LYS A 90 -28.91 -5.71 -12.59
CA LYS A 90 -28.36 -7.00 -12.18
C LYS A 90 -27.14 -7.27 -13.04
N LEU A 91 -26.04 -6.60 -12.72
CA LEU A 91 -24.71 -6.91 -13.22
C LEU A 91 -24.47 -8.40 -12.95
N ALA A 92 -23.91 -9.11 -13.94
CA ALA A 92 -23.50 -10.49 -13.75
C ALA A 92 -22.67 -10.57 -12.45
N PRO A 93 -22.89 -11.58 -11.58
CA PRO A 93 -22.21 -11.64 -10.30
C PRO A 93 -20.70 -11.56 -10.54
N LEU A 94 -20.10 -10.46 -10.08
CA LEU A 94 -18.68 -10.21 -10.22
C LEU A 94 -17.98 -11.25 -9.35
N ASN A 95 -17.41 -12.27 -9.98
CA ASN A 95 -16.69 -13.31 -9.28
C ASN A 95 -15.37 -12.72 -8.76
N ILE A 96 -15.24 -12.65 -7.44
CA ILE A 96 -14.00 -12.26 -6.78
C ILE A 96 -12.93 -13.29 -7.18
N PRO A 97 -11.76 -12.86 -7.67
CA PRO A 97 -10.67 -13.76 -8.00
C PRO A 97 -10.18 -14.49 -6.74
N VAL A 98 -9.77 -15.75 -6.91
CA VAL A 98 -9.25 -16.55 -5.81
C VAL A 98 -7.75 -16.27 -5.63
N PHE A 99 -7.32 -16.03 -4.39
CA PHE A 99 -5.94 -15.76 -4.05
C PHE A 99 -5.26 -16.99 -3.43
N GLY A 100 -4.22 -17.47 -4.09
CA GLY A 100 -3.47 -18.67 -3.70
C GLY A 100 -2.20 -18.43 -2.88
N GLY A 101 -1.89 -17.19 -2.50
CA GLY A 101 -0.72 -16.87 -1.68
C GLY A 101 0.51 -16.37 -2.44
N LYS A 102 0.45 -16.24 -3.76
CA LYS A 102 1.53 -15.63 -4.55
C LYS A 102 1.59 -14.13 -4.30
N PHE A 103 2.74 -13.64 -3.86
CA PHE A 103 2.91 -12.21 -3.57
C PHE A 103 2.62 -11.29 -4.77
N THR A 104 2.97 -11.71 -5.99
CA THR A 104 2.70 -10.94 -7.23
C THR A 104 1.22 -10.70 -7.48
N ASP A 105 0.36 -11.59 -6.96
CA ASP A 105 -1.08 -11.59 -7.23
C ASP A 105 -1.85 -10.88 -6.10
N TRP A 106 -1.15 -10.43 -5.04
CA TRP A 106 -1.74 -9.84 -3.85
C TRP A 106 -2.38 -8.48 -4.12
N GLU A 107 -1.66 -7.54 -4.75
CA GLU A 107 -2.17 -6.20 -5.01
C GLU A 107 -3.45 -6.23 -5.88
N PRO A 108 -3.48 -6.93 -7.04
CA PRO A 108 -4.72 -7.05 -7.83
C PRO A 108 -5.89 -7.70 -7.09
N PHE A 109 -5.62 -8.73 -6.27
CA PHE A 109 -6.64 -9.37 -5.46
C PHE A 109 -7.22 -8.43 -4.42
N LYS A 110 -6.35 -7.72 -3.69
CA LYS A 110 -6.72 -6.80 -2.63
C LYS A 110 -7.60 -5.67 -3.17
N ASP A 111 -7.20 -5.05 -4.29
CA ASP A 111 -7.98 -3.98 -4.92
C ASP A 111 -9.38 -4.45 -5.29
N MET A 112 -9.49 -5.63 -5.90
CA MET A 112 -10.78 -6.23 -6.25
C MET A 112 -11.63 -6.52 -5.02
N LEU A 113 -11.05 -7.11 -3.97
CA LEU A 113 -11.77 -7.43 -2.73
C LEU A 113 -12.25 -6.16 -2.03
N ILE A 114 -11.45 -5.10 -2.01
CA ILE A 114 -11.83 -3.82 -1.42
C ILE A 114 -13.03 -3.23 -2.18
N ALA A 115 -12.94 -3.16 -3.51
CA ALA A 115 -13.97 -2.59 -4.36
C ALA A 115 -15.30 -3.38 -4.33
N CYS A 116 -15.23 -4.70 -4.18
CA CYS A 116 -16.42 -5.56 -4.22
C CYS A 116 -17.06 -5.79 -2.84
N VAL A 117 -16.24 -5.91 -1.80
CA VAL A 117 -16.66 -6.41 -0.48
C VAL A 117 -16.48 -5.36 0.61
N HIS A 118 -15.33 -4.70 0.67
CA HIS A 118 -15.02 -3.79 1.77
C HIS A 118 -15.86 -2.51 1.73
N THR A 119 -16.02 -1.92 0.54
CA THR A 119 -16.82 -0.70 0.30
C THR A 119 -18.33 -0.94 0.28
N ASN A 120 -18.77 -2.20 0.29
CA ASN A 120 -20.19 -2.53 0.26
C ASN A 120 -20.81 -2.40 1.67
N ASP A 121 -21.59 -1.33 1.88
CA ASP A 121 -22.29 -1.04 3.14
C ASP A 121 -23.47 -1.99 3.41
N GLY A 122 -23.96 -2.71 2.39
CA GLY A 122 -24.97 -3.76 2.54
C GLY A 122 -24.44 -5.06 3.15
N LEU A 123 -23.12 -5.20 3.29
CA LEU A 123 -22.50 -6.37 3.91
C LEU A 123 -22.10 -6.09 5.35
N THR A 124 -22.57 -6.94 6.27
CA THR A 124 -22.08 -6.93 7.66
C THR A 124 -20.60 -7.32 7.71
N PRO A 125 -19.83 -6.87 8.71
CA PRO A 125 -18.43 -7.25 8.88
C PRO A 125 -18.17 -8.78 8.82
N VAL A 126 -19.07 -9.58 9.41
CA VAL A 126 -18.99 -11.05 9.37
C VAL A 126 -19.08 -11.59 7.94
N LYS A 127 -20.01 -11.06 7.13
CA LYS A 127 -20.14 -11.43 5.72
C LYS A 127 -18.90 -11.00 4.91
N LYS A 128 -18.31 -9.85 5.22
CA LYS A 128 -17.06 -9.40 4.59
C LYS A 128 -15.90 -10.38 4.84
N ILE A 129 -15.75 -10.85 6.08
CA ILE A 129 -14.77 -11.89 6.44
C ILE A 129 -15.08 -13.21 5.75
N PHE A 130 -16.35 -13.60 5.66
CA PHE A 130 -16.74 -14.82 4.96
C PHE A 130 -16.36 -14.79 3.47
N HIS A 131 -16.60 -13.66 2.79
CA HIS A 131 -16.18 -13.47 1.41
C HIS A 131 -14.65 -13.52 1.25
N LEU A 132 -13.91 -12.88 2.16
CA LEU A 132 -12.45 -12.98 2.17
C LEU A 132 -12.02 -14.45 2.29
N ARG A 133 -12.48 -15.19 3.32
CA ARG A 133 -12.12 -16.62 3.50
C ARG A 133 -12.47 -17.49 2.30
N SER A 134 -13.63 -17.26 1.69
CA SER A 134 -14.07 -18.02 0.51
C SER A 134 -13.26 -17.73 -0.75
N SER A 135 -12.53 -16.60 -0.78
CA SER A 135 -11.71 -16.17 -1.91
C SER A 135 -10.22 -16.51 -1.69
N LEU A 136 -9.87 -17.22 -0.62
CA LEU A 136 -8.51 -17.69 -0.36
C LEU A 136 -8.40 -19.18 -0.67
N THR A 137 -7.25 -19.61 -1.20
CA THR A 137 -6.94 -21.03 -1.44
C THR A 137 -5.48 -21.33 -1.11
N GLY A 138 -5.12 -22.61 -1.03
CA GLY A 138 -3.76 -23.07 -0.77
C GLY A 138 -3.19 -22.48 0.52
N ASP A 139 -1.94 -22.02 0.47
CA ASP A 139 -1.23 -21.48 1.63
C ASP A 139 -1.90 -20.23 2.19
N ALA A 140 -2.50 -19.38 1.33
CA ALA A 140 -3.19 -18.17 1.78
C ALA A 140 -4.41 -18.46 2.66
N ALA A 141 -5.10 -19.58 2.42
CA ALA A 141 -6.25 -19.99 3.23
C ALA A 141 -5.84 -20.41 4.65
N ASN A 142 -4.58 -20.84 4.83
CA ASN A 142 -4.05 -21.28 6.13
C ASN A 142 -3.54 -20.11 6.99
N CYS A 143 -3.49 -18.89 6.45
CA CYS A 143 -2.93 -17.71 7.13
C CYS A 143 -3.99 -16.85 7.85
N ILE A 144 -5.27 -17.24 7.85
CA ILE A 144 -6.40 -16.41 8.35
C ILE A 144 -7.23 -17.08 9.45
#